data_AF-A0A940ZK76-F1
#
_entry.id   AF-A0A940ZK76-F1
#
_cell.length_a   1.000
_cell.length_b   1.000
_cell.length_c   1.000
_cell.angle_alpha   90.00
_cell.angle_beta   90.00
_cell.angle_gamma   90.00
#
_symmetry.space_group_name_H-M   'P 1'
#
loop_
_entity.id
_entity.type
_entity.pdbx_description
1 polymer ?
#
loop_
_entity_poly.entity_id
_entity_poly.type
_entity_poly.pdbx_seq_one_letter_code
_entity_poly.pdbx_strand_id
1 'polypeptide(L)'
;MGDFSHLVQFLFSGLTSGSVYALMAVSLVIVYKVSLLICFAQGEFFVVGALTMVTLVSKGLPMPVAFALSVLVAMVLGALVERVLIRPIQHTGVGNLIVMTIAISLALRGSALLIWGKESHILAPFSAGKPIAVLGATLQPQV
;
A
#
# COMPACT_ATOMS: atom_id res chain seq x y z
N MET A 1 9.46 22.30 -28.86
CA MET A 1 9.55 22.63 -27.41
C MET A 1 8.53 21.85 -26.54
N GLY A 2 7.77 20.88 -27.08
CA GLY A 2 6.87 20.02 -26.30
C GLY A 2 7.46 18.67 -25.92
N ASP A 3 8.22 18.03 -26.81
CA ASP A 3 8.66 16.64 -26.62
C ASP A 3 9.60 16.44 -25.44
N PHE A 4 10.54 17.37 -25.22
CA PHE A 4 11.45 17.32 -24.08
C PHE A 4 10.70 17.47 -22.74
N SER A 5 9.71 18.38 -22.69
CA SER A 5 8.87 18.57 -21.51
C SER A 5 8.04 17.32 -21.19
N HIS A 6 7.50 16.64 -22.21
CA HIS A 6 6.79 15.37 -22.04
C HIS A 6 7.69 14.25 -21.53
N LEU A 7 8.93 14.15 -22.04
CA LEU A 7 9.91 13.17 -21.56
C LEU A 7 10.21 13.40 -20.06
N VAL A 8 10.48 14.64 -19.67
CA VAL A 8 10.73 15.01 -18.26
C VAL A 8 9.49 14.72 -17.39
N GLN A 9 8.28 14.97 -17.88
CA GLN A 9 7.04 14.65 -17.17
C GLN A 9 6.86 13.14 -16.96
N PHE A 10 7.14 12.32 -17.97
CA PHE A 10 7.09 10.86 -17.86
C PHE A 10 8.16 10.31 -16.92
N LEU A 11 9.37 10.90 -16.92
CA LEU A 11 10.40 10.55 -15.95
C LEU A 11 9.94 10.82 -14.51
N PHE A 12 9.35 11.98 -14.24
CA PHE A 12 8.86 12.31 -12.90
C PHE A 12 7.69 11.43 -12.45
N SER A 13 6.70 11.20 -13.33
CA SER A 13 5.57 10.31 -13.03
C SER A 13 6.02 8.86 -12.84
N GLY A 14 6.95 8.40 -13.70
CA GLY A 14 7.57 7.08 -13.63
C GLY A 14 8.39 6.89 -12.35
N LEU A 15 9.17 7.88 -11.94
CA LEU A 15 9.93 7.83 -10.68
C LEU A 15 9.00 7.81 -9.46
N THR A 16 7.93 8.60 -9.48
CA THR A 16 6.94 8.65 -8.39
C THR A 16 6.25 7.29 -8.24
N SER A 17 5.64 6.77 -9.31
CA SER A 17 4.96 5.46 -9.28
C SER A 17 5.95 4.31 -9.05
N GLY A 18 7.12 4.38 -9.68
CA GLY A 18 8.19 3.38 -9.55
C GLY A 18 8.71 3.26 -8.12
N SER A 19 8.81 4.37 -7.39
CA SER A 19 9.21 4.34 -5.98
C SER A 19 8.21 3.58 -5.10
N VAL A 20 6.90 3.73 -5.35
CA VAL A 20 5.85 2.99 -4.63
C VAL A 20 5.96 1.50 -4.93
N TYR A 21 6.05 1.12 -6.19
CA TYR A 21 6.21 -0.28 -6.58
C TYR A 21 7.52 -0.90 -6.07
N ALA A 22 8.61 -0.13 -6.05
CA ALA A 22 9.89 -0.58 -5.49
C ALA A 22 9.76 -0.88 -3.99
N LEU A 23 9.11 0.00 -3.22
CA LEU A 23 8.86 -0.23 -1.79
C LEU A 23 7.94 -1.45 -1.56
N MET A 24 6.89 -1.61 -2.37
CA MET A 24 6.02 -2.80 -2.32
C MET A 24 6.80 -4.09 -2.62
N ALA A 25 7.68 -4.07 -3.62
CA ALA A 25 8.52 -5.20 -3.98
C ALA A 25 9.52 -5.54 -2.85
N VAL A 26 10.18 -4.53 -2.27
CA VAL A 26 11.08 -4.72 -1.12
C VAL A 26 10.34 -5.37 0.06
N SER A 27 9.12 -4.91 0.35
CA SER A 27 8.28 -5.51 1.40
C SER A 27 8.00 -6.99 1.15
N LEU A 28 7.63 -7.36 -0.09
CA LEU A 28 7.43 -8.76 -0.47
C LEU A 28 8.72 -9.60 -0.33
N VAL A 29 9.87 -9.04 -0.75
CA VAL A 29 11.17 -9.71 -0.64
C VAL A 29 11.56 -9.94 0.82
N ILE A 30 11.33 -8.98 1.71
CA ILE A 30 11.60 -9.13 3.14
C ILE A 30 10.77 -10.28 3.73
N VAL A 31 9.46 -10.32 3.43
CA VAL A 31 8.58 -11.41 3.89
C VAL A 31 9.06 -12.76 3.35
N TYR A 32 9.40 -12.82 2.05
CA TYR A 32 9.90 -14.05 1.43
C TYR A 32 11.23 -14.50 2.02
N LYS A 33 12.15 -13.60 2.35
CA LYS A 33 13.46 -13.96 2.92
C LYS A 33 13.35 -14.57 4.32
N VAL A 34 12.35 -14.16 5.10
CA VAL A 34 12.14 -14.66 6.47
C VAL A 34 11.28 -15.92 6.48
N SER A 35 10.22 -15.95 5.67
CA SER A 35 9.25 -17.04 5.67
C SER A 35 9.58 -18.16 4.67
N LEU A 36 10.32 -17.85 3.59
CA LEU A 36 10.49 -18.68 2.39
C LEU A 36 9.18 -18.92 1.61
N LEU A 37 8.19 -18.04 1.81
CA LEU A 37 6.85 -18.11 1.21
C LEU A 37 6.51 -16.81 0.50
N ILE A 38 5.84 -16.90 -0.65
CA ILE A 38 5.27 -15.72 -1.31
C ILE A 38 3.89 -15.46 -0.70
N CYS A 39 3.74 -14.33 -0.01
CA CYS A 39 2.45 -13.93 0.54
C CYS A 39 1.57 -13.27 -0.54
N PHE A 40 0.58 -13.99 -1.05
CA PHE A 40 -0.35 -13.45 -2.04
C PHE A 40 -1.31 -12.38 -1.48
N ALA A 41 -1.42 -12.29 -0.15
CA ALA A 41 -2.20 -11.25 0.53
C ALA A 41 -1.44 -9.92 0.71
N GLN A 42 -0.17 -9.83 0.28
CA GLN A 42 0.67 -8.65 0.55
C GLN A 42 0.02 -7.34 0.07
N GLY A 43 -0.62 -7.37 -1.10
CA GLY A 43 -1.32 -6.22 -1.67
C GLY A 43 -2.45 -5.70 -0.77
N GLU A 44 -3.19 -6.60 -0.14
CA GLU A 44 -4.36 -6.26 0.69
C GLU A 44 -3.93 -5.56 1.98
N PHE A 45 -2.77 -5.89 2.55
CA PHE A 45 -2.24 -5.15 3.71
C PHE A 45 -1.92 -3.69 3.36
N PHE A 46 -1.42 -3.41 2.15
CA PHE A 46 -1.21 -2.04 1.69
C PHE A 46 -2.53 -1.29 1.54
N VAL A 47 -3.55 -1.95 0.96
CA VAL A 47 -4.89 -1.38 0.79
C VAL A 47 -5.52 -1.05 2.14
N VAL A 48 -5.50 -1.99 3.10
CA VAL A 48 -6.04 -1.76 4.45
C VAL A 48 -5.32 -0.62 5.15
N GLY A 49 -3.99 -0.52 5.02
CA GLY A 49 -3.22 0.61 5.56
C GLY A 49 -3.64 1.95 4.95
N ALA A 50 -3.77 2.02 3.63
CA ALA A 50 -4.20 3.23 2.93
C ALA A 50 -5.63 3.64 3.31
N LEU A 51 -6.58 2.70 3.31
CA LEU A 51 -7.97 2.96 3.67
C LEU A 51 -8.14 3.35 5.15
N THR A 52 -7.32 2.77 6.04
CA THR A 52 -7.28 3.18 7.45
C THR A 52 -6.81 4.63 7.58
N MET A 53 -5.79 5.03 6.81
CA MET A 53 -5.33 6.41 6.78
C MET A 53 -6.42 7.37 6.28
N VAL A 54 -7.13 7.02 5.20
CA VAL A 54 -8.29 7.77 4.70
C VAL A 54 -9.33 7.97 5.80
N THR A 55 -9.72 6.89 6.50
CA THR A 55 -10.71 6.98 7.57
C THR A 55 -10.25 7.88 8.72
N LEU A 56 -8.98 7.81 9.10
CA LEU A 56 -8.43 8.63 10.18
C LEU A 56 -8.37 10.12 9.81
N VAL A 57 -7.94 10.43 8.58
CA VAL A 57 -7.90 11.81 8.08
C VAL A 57 -9.32 12.38 7.93
N SER A 58 -10.27 11.59 7.41
CA SER A 58 -11.68 12.00 7.31
C SER A 58 -12.34 12.25 8.66
N LYS A 59 -11.82 11.67 9.74
CA LYS A 59 -12.23 11.96 11.13
C LYS A 59 -11.57 13.22 11.71
N GLY A 60 -10.76 13.93 10.93
CA GLY A 60 -10.10 15.18 11.33
C GLY A 60 -8.76 14.99 12.05
N LEU A 61 -8.18 13.80 12.06
CA LEU A 61 -6.85 13.61 12.66
C LEU A 61 -5.75 14.27 11.79
N PRO A 62 -4.72 14.86 12.40
CA PRO A 62 -3.56 15.35 11.67
C PRO A 62 -2.90 14.22 10.87
N MET A 63 -2.54 14.52 9.62
CA MET A 63 -2.01 13.52 8.68
C MET A 63 -0.80 12.72 9.21
N PRO A 64 0.18 13.30 9.93
CA PRO A 64 1.28 12.53 10.52
C PRO A 64 0.80 11.51 11.57
N VAL A 65 -0.19 11.87 12.37
CA VAL A 65 -0.77 10.99 13.40
C VAL A 65 -1.59 9.89 12.74
N ALA A 66 -2.37 10.23 11.72
CA ALA A 66 -3.12 9.27 10.92
C ALA A 66 -2.20 8.26 10.23
N PHE A 67 -1.05 8.69 9.71
CA PHE A 67 -0.04 7.82 9.11
C PHE A 67 0.58 6.86 10.13
N ALA A 68 1.00 7.35 11.31
CA ALA A 68 1.56 6.48 12.33
C ALA A 68 0.55 5.42 12.81
N LEU A 69 -0.71 5.83 12.99
CA LEU A 69 -1.80 4.92 13.37
C LEU A 69 -2.15 3.92 12.27
N SER A 70 -2.15 4.31 10.99
CA SER A 70 -2.44 3.39 9.89
C SER A 70 -1.35 2.32 9.76
N VAL A 71 -0.08 2.70 9.92
CA VAL A 71 1.05 1.74 9.99
C VAL A 71 0.88 0.79 11.17
N LEU A 72 0.51 1.29 12.35
CA LEU A 72 0.28 0.46 13.52
C LEU A 72 -0.88 -0.54 13.30
N VAL A 73 -1.98 -0.11 12.71
CA VAL A 73 -3.11 -0.98 12.38
C VAL A 73 -2.70 -2.07 11.39
N ALA A 74 -1.96 -1.72 10.32
CA ALA A 74 -1.46 -2.69 9.36
C ALA A 74 -0.48 -3.69 9.99
N MET A 75 0.41 -3.23 10.88
CA MET A 75 1.33 -4.07 11.63
C MET A 75 0.58 -5.06 12.55
N VAL A 76 -0.40 -4.58 13.30
CA VAL A 76 -1.22 -5.44 14.20
C VAL A 76 -1.99 -6.47 13.39
N LEU A 77 -2.61 -6.07 12.27
CA LEU A 77 -3.32 -6.98 11.38
C LEU A 77 -2.39 -8.06 10.80
N GLY A 78 -1.22 -7.66 10.30
CA GLY A 78 -0.21 -8.58 9.79
C GLY A 78 0.26 -9.57 10.86
N ALA A 79 0.58 -9.09 12.06
CA ALA A 79 0.99 -9.94 13.18
C ALA A 79 -0.12 -10.91 13.63
N LEU A 80 -1.38 -10.47 13.59
CA LEU A 80 -2.54 -11.32 13.90
C LEU A 80 -2.68 -12.43 12.86
N VAL A 81 -2.65 -12.07 11.57
CA VAL A 81 -2.71 -13.04 10.46
C VAL A 81 -1.55 -14.02 10.55
N GLU A 82 -0.33 -13.55 10.77
CA GLU A 82 0.84 -14.41 10.91
C GLU A 82 0.64 -15.39 12.08
N ARG A 83 0.30 -14.92 13.28
CA ARG A 83 0.19 -15.77 14.46
C ARG A 83 -0.98 -16.74 14.41
N VAL A 84 -2.14 -16.29 13.93
CA VAL A 84 -3.39 -17.05 14.02
C VAL A 84 -3.61 -17.93 12.80
N LEU A 85 -3.20 -17.48 11.61
CA LEU A 85 -3.53 -18.14 10.35
C LEU A 85 -2.33 -18.82 9.70
N ILE A 86 -1.15 -18.18 9.69
CA ILE A 86 0.02 -18.70 8.97
C ILE A 86 0.84 -19.65 9.84
N ARG A 87 1.22 -19.21 11.05
CA ARG A 87 2.10 -19.93 11.97
C ARG A 87 1.60 -21.35 12.33
N PRO A 88 0.29 -21.61 12.52
CA PRO A 88 -0.18 -22.96 12.84
C PRO A 88 0.01 -23.97 11.70
N ILE A 89 -0.04 -23.51 10.45
CA ILE A 89 0.04 -24.36 9.26
C ILE A 89 1.39 -24.22 8.54
N GLN A 90 2.36 -23.48 9.09
CA GLN A 90 3.67 -23.24 8.49
C GLN A 90 4.48 -24.51 8.23
N HIS A 91 4.20 -25.59 8.99
CA HIS A 91 4.85 -26.89 8.83
C HIS A 91 4.16 -27.79 7.78
N THR A 92 3.07 -27.32 7.17
CA THR A 92 2.40 -28.02 6.07
C THR A 92 3.09 -27.72 4.74
N GLY A 93 2.76 -28.46 3.68
CA GLY A 93 3.34 -28.22 2.36
C GLY A 93 3.09 -26.81 1.84
N VAL A 94 4.01 -26.29 1.02
CA VAL A 94 3.97 -24.93 0.44
C VAL A 94 2.62 -24.62 -0.23
N GLY A 95 2.00 -25.60 -0.89
CA GLY A 95 0.69 -25.42 -1.54
C GLY A 95 -0.41 -25.00 -0.56
N ASN A 96 -0.42 -25.54 0.65
CA ASN A 96 -1.43 -25.21 1.66
C ASN A 96 -1.26 -23.76 2.17
N LEU A 97 -0.02 -23.31 2.30
CA LEU A 97 0.30 -21.92 2.66
C LEU A 97 -0.12 -20.94 1.56
N ILE A 98 0.12 -21.29 0.29
CA ILE A 98 -0.34 -20.49 -0.85
C ILE A 98 -1.87 -20.34 -0.82
N VAL A 99 -2.60 -21.46 -0.71
CA VAL A 99 -4.07 -21.43 -0.65
C VAL A 99 -4.56 -20.59 0.54
N MET A 100 -3.92 -20.71 1.70
CA MET A 100 -4.26 -19.89 2.86
C MET A 100 -4.05 -18.39 2.61
N THR A 101 -2.93 -17.99 2.02
CA THR A 101 -2.67 -16.58 1.71
C THR A 101 -3.64 -16.03 0.66
N ILE A 102 -4.09 -16.84 -0.30
CA ILE A 102 -5.13 -16.45 -1.25
C ILE A 102 -6.48 -16.29 -0.53
N ALA A 103 -6.83 -17.20 0.38
CA ALA A 103 -8.04 -17.10 1.19
C ALA A 103 -8.04 -15.84 2.07
N ILE A 104 -6.90 -15.53 2.70
CA ILE A 104 -6.70 -14.29 3.46
C ILE A 104 -6.86 -13.07 2.55
N SER A 105 -6.26 -13.09 1.36
CA SER A 105 -6.39 -12.00 0.39
C SER A 105 -7.86 -11.74 0.04
N LEU A 106 -8.62 -12.79 -0.27
CA LEU A 106 -10.04 -12.66 -0.59
C LEU A 106 -10.87 -12.18 0.61
N ALA A 107 -10.56 -12.66 1.82
CA ALA A 107 -11.24 -12.24 3.04
C ALA A 107 -10.97 -10.77 3.37
N LEU A 108 -9.72 -10.33 3.28
CA LEU A 108 -9.33 -8.93 3.49
C LEU A 108 -9.98 -8.03 2.44
N ARG A 109 -9.92 -8.42 1.17
CA ARG A 109 -10.57 -7.69 0.08
C ARG A 109 -12.08 -7.58 0.31
N GLY A 110 -12.74 -8.69 0.64
CA GLY A 110 -14.17 -8.71 0.96
C GLY A 110 -14.51 -7.79 2.14
N SER A 111 -13.71 -7.83 3.20
CA SER A 111 -13.88 -6.94 4.36
C SER A 111 -13.69 -5.48 4.00
N ALA A 112 -12.71 -5.17 3.14
CA ALA A 112 -12.45 -3.81 2.67
C ALA A 112 -13.65 -3.28 1.86
N LEU A 113 -14.21 -4.11 0.97
CA LEU A 113 -15.42 -3.75 0.21
C LEU A 113 -16.65 -3.53 1.11
N LEU A 114 -16.81 -4.28 2.20
CA LEU A 114 -17.94 -4.11 3.11
C LEU A 114 -17.83 -2.84 3.97
N ILE A 115 -16.62 -2.48 4.39
CA ILE A 115 -16.37 -1.36 5.30
C ILE A 115 -16.24 -0.03 4.54
N TRP A 116 -15.50 -0.02 3.42
CA TRP A 116 -15.21 1.20 2.64
C TRP A 116 -16.02 1.30 1.34
N GLY A 117 -16.66 0.21 0.90
CA GLY A 117 -17.33 0.19 -0.40
C GLY A 117 -16.35 -0.02 -1.56
N LYS A 118 -16.82 0.31 -2.77
CA LYS A 118 -16.07 0.12 -4.03
C LYS A 118 -15.49 1.42 -4.58
N GLU A 119 -15.65 2.53 -3.86
CA GLU A 119 -15.26 3.85 -4.32
C GLU A 119 -13.74 4.07 -4.20
N SER A 120 -13.20 4.88 -5.11
CA SER A 120 -11.81 5.30 -5.05
C SER A 120 -11.68 6.41 -4.02
N HIS A 121 -10.89 6.17 -2.98
CA HIS A 121 -10.60 7.17 -1.97
C HIS A 121 -9.27 7.86 -2.28
N ILE A 122 -9.31 9.19 -2.40
CA ILE A 122 -8.14 10.03 -2.64
C ILE A 122 -7.89 10.86 -1.38
N LEU A 123 -6.65 10.84 -0.89
CA LEU A 123 -6.22 11.68 0.21
C LEU A 123 -5.83 13.06 -0.30
N ALA A 124 -6.14 14.10 0.46
CA ALA A 124 -5.61 15.43 0.17
C ALA A 124 -4.08 15.42 0.26
N PRO A 125 -3.37 16.19 -0.58
CA PRO A 125 -1.91 16.27 -0.52
C PRO A 125 -1.41 16.68 0.86
N PHE A 126 -0.34 16.03 1.32
CA PHE A 126 0.27 16.32 2.62
C PHE A 126 0.90 17.72 2.66
N SER A 127 1.43 18.20 1.53
CA SER A 127 2.07 19.50 1.42
C SER A 127 1.21 20.47 0.62
N ALA A 128 0.95 21.65 1.19
CA ALA A 128 0.39 22.76 0.45
C ALA A 128 1.47 23.37 -0.45
N GLY A 129 1.45 23.07 -1.74
CA GLY A 129 2.41 23.61 -2.71
C GLY A 129 1.77 23.91 -4.06
N LYS A 130 2.16 25.04 -4.66
CA LYS A 130 1.87 25.29 -6.08
C LYS A 130 2.67 24.27 -6.92
N PRO A 131 2.11 23.73 -8.03
CA PRO A 131 2.86 22.88 -8.94
C PRO A 131 4.18 23.54 -9.32
N ILE A 132 5.29 22.84 -9.10
CA ILE A 132 6.62 23.36 -9.40
C ILE A 132 6.90 23.03 -10.87
N ALA A 133 6.98 24.06 -11.71
CA ALA A 133 7.39 23.91 -13.09
C ALA A 133 8.91 23.80 -13.16
N VAL A 134 9.42 22.65 -13.59
CA VAL A 134 10.85 22.39 -13.80
C VAL A 134 11.04 21.99 -15.26
N LEU A 135 11.87 22.73 -16.01
CA LEU A 135 12.22 22.42 -17.40
C LEU A 135 11.01 22.22 -18.34
N GLY A 136 9.90 22.92 -18.09
CA GLY A 136 8.66 22.79 -18.88
C GLY A 136 7.74 21.64 -18.47
N ALA A 137 8.14 20.80 -17.51
CA ALA A 137 7.31 19.78 -16.87
C ALA A 137 6.75 20.28 -15.53
N THR A 138 5.58 19.78 -15.14
CA THR A 138 4.92 20.15 -13.89
C THR A 138 5.05 19.04 -12.85
N LEU A 139 5.72 19.36 -11.74
CA LEU A 139 5.74 18.53 -10.55
C LEU A 139 4.58 18.94 -9.64
N GLN A 140 3.51 18.14 -9.64
CA GLN A 140 2.46 18.28 -8.65
C GLN A 140 3.01 17.79 -7.29
N PRO A 141 2.90 18.58 -6.22
CA PRO A 141 3.28 18.14 -4.89
C PRO A 141 2.19 17.17 -4.40
N GLN A 142 2.35 15.91 -4.80
CA GLN A 142 1.53 14.72 -4.49
C GLN A 142 0.11 14.71 -5.11
N VAL A 143 -0.21 13.58 -5.75
CA VAL A 143 -1.45 13.25 -6.50
C VAL A 143 -2.57 12.80 -5.57
#